data_AF-A0A2D9S897-F1
#
_entry.id   AF-A0A2D9S897-F1
#
_cell.length_a   1.000
_cell.length_b   1.000
_cell.length_c   1.000
_cell.angle_alpha   90.00
_cell.angle_beta   90.00
_cell.angle_gamma   90.00
#
_symmetry.space_group_name_H-M   'P 1'
#
loop_
_entity.id
_entity.type
_entity.pdbx_description
1 polymer ?
#
loop_
_entity_poly.entity_id
_entity_poly.type
_entity_poly.pdbx_seq_one_letter_code
_entity_poly.pdbx_strand_id
1 'polypeptide(L)' 'MTQLEFLTEVLSDYCYNEQLPFMSASDILHTYKATLSVSQREWLRNYIIVWDIIQENDSLVDMPARFFGIDNIMV' A
#
# COMPACT_ATOMS: atom_id res chain seq x y z
N MET A 1 2.29 19.01 -6.72
CA MET A 1 1.72 17.70 -6.34
C MET A 1 2.71 16.66 -6.81
N THR A 2 3.34 15.93 -5.88
CA THR A 2 4.18 14.78 -6.24
C THR A 2 3.29 13.56 -6.47
N GLN A 3 3.81 12.54 -7.13
CA GLN A 3 3.05 11.31 -7.40
C GLN A 3 2.64 10.59 -6.10
N LEU A 4 3.45 10.71 -5.04
CA LEU A 4 3.16 10.16 -3.71
C LEU A 4 2.02 10.90 -2.99
N GLU A 5 1.92 12.21 -3.15
CA GLU A 5 0.79 13.00 -2.60
C GLU A 5 -0.53 12.56 -3.24
N PHE A 6 -0.54 12.35 -4.57
CA PHE A 6 -1.72 11.85 -5.27
C PHE A 6 -2.11 10.44 -4.82
N LEU A 7 -1.14 9.53 -4.63
CA LEU A 7 -1.42 8.20 -4.10
C LEU A 7 -2.01 8.26 -2.68
N THR A 8 -1.51 9.16 -1.83
CA THR A 8 -2.05 9.37 -0.48
C THR A 8 -3.49 9.84 -0.52
N GLU A 9 -3.84 10.75 -1.44
CA GLU A 9 -5.24 11.15 -1.66
C GLU A 9 -6.11 9.98 -2.13
N VAL A 10 -5.61 9.16 -3.05
CA VAL A 10 -6.33 7.95 -3.54
C VAL A 10 -6.58 6.95 -2.41
N LEU A 11 -5.59 6.71 -1.55
CA LEU A 11 -5.76 5.83 -0.38
C LEU A 11 -6.75 6.42 0.62
N SER A 12 -6.71 7.73 0.84
CA SER A 12 -7.63 8.45 1.72
C SER A 12 -9.08 8.31 1.26
N ASP A 13 -9.32 8.54 -0.03
CA ASP A 13 -10.66 8.41 -0.64
C ASP A 13 -11.16 6.97 -0.59
N TYR A 14 -10.28 6.00 -0.83
CA TYR A 14 -10.61 4.58 -0.70
C TYR A 14 -10.97 4.21 0.75
N CYS A 15 -10.22 4.67 1.74
CA CYS A 15 -10.54 4.44 3.16
C CYS A 15 -11.87 5.08 3.55
N TYR A 16 -12.17 6.27 3.03
CA TYR A 16 -13.43 6.96 3.27
C TYR A 16 -14.62 6.20 2.67
N ASN A 17 -14.51 5.73 1.43
CA ASN A 17 -15.56 4.96 0.76
C ASN A 17 -15.82 3.59 1.42
N GLU A 18 -14.75 2.90 1.80
CA GLU A 18 -14.83 1.57 2.42
C GLU A 18 -15.07 1.63 3.95
N GLN A 19 -15.22 2.83 4.52
CA GLN A 19 -15.36 3.08 5.97
C GLN A 19 -14.25 2.45 6.81
N LEU A 20 -13.05 2.39 6.27
CA LEU A 20 -11.86 1.87 6.95
C LEU A 20 -11.18 2.99 7.74
N PRO A 21 -10.57 2.68 8.90
CA PRO A 21 -9.79 3.68 9.61
C PRO A 21 -8.59 4.10 8.75
N PHE A 22 -8.31 5.40 8.77
CA PHE A 22 -7.20 5.98 8.03
C PHE A 22 -5.87 5.42 8.55
N MET A 23 -5.30 4.47 7.82
CA MET A 23 -4.08 3.74 8.13
C MET A 23 -3.30 3.45 6.85
N SER A 24 -2.03 3.07 6.98
CA SER A 24 -1.21 2.67 5.83
C SER A 24 -1.81 1.45 5.13
N ALA A 25 -1.72 1.38 3.80
CA ALA A 25 -2.26 0.25 3.04
C ALA A 25 -1.75 -1.12 3.54
N SER A 26 -0.50 -1.19 4.00
CA SER A 26 0.10 -2.36 4.66
C SER A 26 -0.56 -2.71 5.99
N ASP A 27 -0.80 -1.71 6.85
CA ASP A 27 -1.47 -1.88 8.14
C ASP A 27 -2.92 -2.32 7.95
N ILE A 28 -3.63 -1.78 6.96
CA ILE A 28 -4.99 -2.17 6.61
C ILE A 28 -5.01 -3.63 6.13
N LEU A 29 -4.11 -3.99 5.21
CA LEU A 29 -4.00 -5.35 4.68
C LEU A 29 -3.69 -6.38 5.78
N HIS A 30 -2.88 -6.01 6.78
CA HIS A 30 -2.49 -6.89 7.87
C HIS A 30 -3.56 -6.97 8.97
N THR A 31 -4.10 -5.83 9.41
CA THR A 31 -5.08 -5.71 10.49
C THR A 31 -6.44 -6.23 10.08
N TYR A 32 -6.90 -5.86 8.89
CA TYR A 32 -8.22 -6.20 8.38
C TYR A 32 -8.20 -7.38 7.43
N LYS A 33 -7.08 -8.14 7.36
CA LYS A 33 -6.93 -9.28 6.46
C LYS A 33 -8.19 -10.12 6.42
N ALA A 34 -8.66 -10.64 7.55
CA ALA A 34 -9.83 -11.51 7.62
C ALA A 34 -11.16 -10.87 7.20
N THR A 35 -11.30 -9.56 7.38
CA THR A 35 -12.53 -8.79 7.10
C THR A 35 -12.59 -8.28 5.67
N LEU A 36 -11.42 -8.08 5.04
CA LEU A 36 -11.32 -7.60 3.67
C LEU A 36 -11.71 -8.69 2.67
N SER A 37 -12.60 -8.32 1.76
CA SER A 37 -12.93 -9.05 0.54
C SER A 37 -11.70 -9.23 -0.34
N VAL A 38 -11.72 -10.27 -1.19
CA VAL A 38 -10.61 -10.59 -2.10
C VAL A 38 -10.23 -9.37 -2.95
N SER A 39 -11.23 -8.68 -3.53
CA SER A 39 -11.02 -7.48 -4.33
C SER A 39 -10.36 -6.34 -3.55
N GLN A 40 -10.71 -6.14 -2.28
CA GLN A 40 -10.12 -5.09 -1.44
C GLN A 40 -8.66 -5.42 -1.11
N ARG A 41 -8.34 -6.69 -0.86
CA ARG A 41 -6.96 -7.15 -0.64
C ARG A 41 -6.12 -7.01 -1.90
N GLU A 42 -6.66 -7.34 -3.06
CA GLU A 42 -5.99 -7.17 -4.35
C GLU A 42 -5.76 -5.70 -4.67
N TRP A 43 -6.75 -4.84 -4.42
CA TRP A 43 -6.59 -3.40 -4.58
C TRP A 43 -5.47 -2.83 -3.70
N LEU A 44 -5.46 -3.18 -2.40
CA LEU A 44 -4.42 -2.75 -1.47
C LEU A 44 -3.03 -3.28 -1.84
N ARG A 45 -2.92 -4.53 -2.30
CA ARG A 45 -1.66 -5.09 -2.81
C ARG A 45 -1.17 -4.34 -4.04
N ASN A 46 -2.04 -4.09 -5.00
CA ASN A 46 -1.71 -3.33 -6.21
C ASN A 46 -1.31 -1.90 -5.87
N TYR A 47 -2.00 -1.26 -4.93
CA TYR A 47 -1.65 0.06 -4.43
C TYR A 47 -0.24 0.09 -3.83
N ILE A 48 0.12 -0.88 -3.00
CA ILE A 48 1.47 -0.98 -2.41
C ILE A 48 2.54 -1.14 -3.50
N ILE A 49 2.27 -1.96 -4.53
CA ILE A 49 3.19 -2.13 -5.67
C ILE A 49 3.37 -0.82 -6.44
N VAL A 50 2.27 -0.11 -6.73
CA VAL A 50 2.32 1.18 -7.44
C VAL A 50 3.05 2.24 -6.60
N TRP A 51 2.82 2.25 -5.28
CA TRP A 51 3.56 3.10 -4.35
C TRP A 51 5.05 2.82 -4.41
N ASP A 52 5.45 1.55 -4.37
CA ASP A 52 6.86 1.13 -4.43
C ASP A 52 7.51 1.54 -5.75
N ILE A 53 6.83 1.37 -6.89
CA ILE A 53 7.32 1.79 -8.21
C ILE A 53 7.48 3.31 -8.29
N ILE A 54 6.49 4.07 -7.81
CA ILE A 54 6.55 5.54 -7.83
C ILE A 54 7.66 6.02 -6.90
N GLN A 55 7.75 5.42 -5.71
CA GLN A 55 8.80 5.72 -4.76
C GLN A 55 10.17 5.37 -5.35
N GLU A 56 10.38 4.22 -5.98
CA GLU A 56 11.64 3.84 -6.64
C GLU A 56 12.02 4.80 -7.77
N ASN A 57 11.04 5.20 -8.60
CA ASN A 57 11.25 6.20 -9.65
C ASN A 57 11.62 7.57 -9.09
N ASP A 58 11.03 7.97 -7.95
CA ASP A 58 11.36 9.19 -7.23
C ASP A 58 12.70 9.06 -6.46
N SER A 59 13.07 7.84 -6.04
CA SER A 59 14.23 7.50 -5.18
C SER A 59 15.53 7.26 -5.94
N LEU A 60 15.61 7.57 -7.24
CA LEU A 60 16.90 7.75 -7.94
C LEU A 60 17.76 8.89 -7.34
N VAL A 61 17.28 9.56 -6.27
CA VAL A 61 17.98 10.64 -5.57
C VAL A 61 18.33 10.34 -4.09
N ASP A 62 17.80 9.31 -3.42
CA ASP A 62 18.23 8.94 -2.04
C ASP A 62 17.66 7.57 -1.60
N MET A 63 18.52 6.62 -1.21
CA MET A 63 18.16 5.30 -0.64
C MET A 63 18.88 5.14 0.71
N PRO A 64 18.28 4.46 1.74
CA PRO A 64 18.21 2.99 1.71
C PRO A 64 16.98 2.30 2.35
N ALA A 65 16.57 1.23 1.66
CA ALA A 65 16.19 -0.10 2.15
C ALA A 65 15.49 -0.21 3.52
N ARG A 66 14.17 -0.45 3.50
CA ARG A 66 13.50 -1.10 4.64
C ARG A 66 12.50 -2.16 4.19
N PHE A 67 13.07 -3.35 3.97
CA PHE A 67 12.53 -4.65 4.38
C PHE A 67 11.01 -4.84 4.20
N PHE A 68 10.59 -5.20 2.98
CA PHE A 68 9.51 -6.16 2.87
C PHE A 68 10.10 -7.55 3.07
N GLY A 69 10.02 -8.03 4.32
CA GLY A 69 10.23 -9.43 4.64
C GLY A 69 9.18 -10.27 3.93
N ILE A 70 9.50 -10.72 2.72
CA ILE A 70 8.82 -11.81 2.03
C ILE A 70 9.51 -13.14 2.38
N ASP A 71 9.83 -13.36 3.66
CA ASP A 71 10.11 -14.72 4.13
C ASP A 71 8.77 -15.36 4.49
N ASN A 72 8.24 -16.12 3.52
CA ASN A 72 7.42 -17.33 3.70
C ASN A 72 6.33 -17.47 2.62
N ILE A 73 6.75 -17.75 1.38
CA ILE A 73 6.00 -18.66 0.49
C ILE A 73 6.96 -19.79 0.14
N MET A 74 6.99 -20.79 1.01
CA MET A 74 7.45 -22.14 0.70
C MET A 74 6.19 -22.98 0.46
N VAL A 75 6.28 -23.83 -0.57
CA VAL A 75 5.29 -24.78 -1.15
C VAL A 75 4.44 -24.21 -2.28
#